data_AF-A0AAV4AB45-F1
#
_entry.id   AF-A0AAV4AB45-F1
#
_cell.length_a   1.000
_cell.length_b   1.000
_cell.length_c   1.000
_cell.angle_alpha   90.00
_cell.angle_beta   90.00
_cell.angle_gamma   90.00
#
_symmetry.space_group_name_H-M   'P 1'
#
loop_
_entity.id
_entity.type
_entity.pdbx_description
1 polymer ?
#
loop_
_entity_poly.entity_id
_entity_poly.type
_entity_poly.pdbx_seq_one_letter_code
_entity_poly.pdbx_strand_id
1 'polypeptide(L)'
;MSVPPESIDLTLEEENVTYIAGYIAKKIFPLLCYECGFMLHTSVDPNNPRHIFLQLKQFNACAHGGLIAPSPLLFSPCKELETSFRMLNATISTPKA
;
A
#
# COMPACT_ATOMS: atom_id res chain seq x y z
N MET A 1 27.86 -5.12 -8.88
CA MET A 1 26.54 -5.76 -9.10
C MET A 1 25.80 -5.65 -7.79
N SER A 2 24.80 -4.78 -7.70
CA SER A 2 24.07 -4.52 -6.45
C SER A 2 23.11 -5.67 -6.19
N VAL A 3 23.26 -6.33 -5.04
CA VAL A 3 22.39 -7.40 -4.55
C VAL A 3 20.95 -6.87 -4.51
N PRO A 4 19.95 -7.56 -5.08
CA PRO A 4 18.55 -7.17 -4.89
C PRO A 4 18.27 -7.24 -3.39
N PRO A 5 17.66 -6.20 -2.78
CA PRO A 5 17.49 -6.16 -1.34
C PRO A 5 16.82 -7.45 -0.88
N GLU A 6 17.51 -8.11 0.05
CA GLU A 6 17.10 -9.32 0.74
C GLU A 6 15.64 -9.19 1.16
N SER A 7 14.90 -10.30 0.99
CA SER A 7 13.50 -10.51 1.38
C SER A 7 12.91 -9.37 2.21
N ILE A 8 12.08 -8.56 1.58
CA ILE A 8 11.23 -7.63 2.31
C ILE A 8 10.40 -8.47 3.29
N ASP A 9 10.65 -8.32 4.58
CA ASP A 9 9.94 -9.05 5.63
C ASP A 9 8.58 -8.40 5.84
N LEU A 10 7.69 -8.60 4.87
CA LEU A 10 6.28 -8.25 4.96
C LEU A 10 5.46 -9.52 4.85
N THR A 11 4.42 -9.60 5.66
CA THR A 11 3.38 -10.62 5.45
C THR A 11 2.67 -10.34 4.12
N LEU A 12 2.11 -11.38 3.47
CA LEU A 12 1.31 -11.21 2.25
C LEU A 12 0.15 -10.22 2.43
N GLU A 13 -0.41 -10.16 3.64
CA GLU A 13 -1.43 -9.18 3.99
C GLU A 13 -0.89 -7.75 3.94
N GLU A 14 0.27 -7.50 4.54
CA GLU A 14 0.91 -6.19 4.50
C GLU A 14 1.35 -5.79 3.11
N GLU A 15 1.84 -6.73 2.30
CA GLU A 15 2.14 -6.50 0.88
C GLU A 15 0.90 -6.01 0.12
N ASN A 16 -0.23 -6.72 0.28
CA ASN A 16 -1.48 -6.39 -0.39
C ASN A 16 -2.03 -5.02 0.04
N VAL A 17 -2.09 -4.75 1.34
CA VAL A 17 -2.56 -3.46 1.87
C VAL A 17 -1.65 -2.33 1.39
N THR A 18 -0.33 -2.53 1.41
CA THR A 18 0.66 -1.56 0.93
C THR A 18 0.45 -1.25 -0.56
N TYR A 19 0.31 -2.30 -1.38
CA TYR A 19 0.09 -2.16 -2.83
C TYR A 19 -1.19 -1.37 -3.12
N ILE A 20 -2.30 -1.75 -2.49
CA ILE A 20 -3.61 -1.11 -2.69
C ILE A 20 -3.59 0.33 -2.20
N ALA A 21 -3.00 0.62 -1.03
CA ALA A 21 -2.88 1.98 -0.53
C ALA A 21 -2.05 2.86 -1.49
N GLY A 22 -0.94 2.35 -2.02
CA GLY A 22 -0.14 3.07 -3.02
C GLY A 22 -0.87 3.28 -4.36
N TYR A 23 -1.73 2.33 -4.74
CA TYR A 23 -2.60 2.45 -5.91
C TYR A 23 -3.70 3.50 -5.72
N ILE A 24 -4.38 3.48 -4.57
CA ILE A 24 -5.38 4.49 -4.21
C ILE A 24 -4.73 5.88 -4.21
N ALA A 25 -3.57 6.03 -3.55
CA ALA A 25 -2.80 7.27 -3.55
C ALA A 25 -2.59 7.80 -4.97
N LYS A 26 -2.08 6.95 -5.87
CA LYS A 26 -1.86 7.30 -7.29
C LYS A 26 -3.13 7.73 -8.01
N LYS A 27 -4.27 7.10 -7.71
CA LYS A 27 -5.56 7.38 -8.37
C LYS A 27 -6.23 8.65 -7.86
N ILE A 28 -6.13 8.94 -6.57
CA ILE A 28 -6.78 10.11 -5.96
C ILE A 28 -5.92 11.37 -6.08
N PHE A 29 -4.59 11.23 -6.14
CA PHE A 29 -3.68 12.38 -6.16
C PHE A 29 -4.01 13.42 -7.24
N PRO A 30 -4.33 13.06 -8.50
CA PRO A 30 -4.71 14.04 -9.53
C PRO A 30 -6.05 14.74 -9.29
N LEU A 31 -6.87 14.24 -8.35
CA LEU A 31 -8.20 14.76 -8.04
C LEU A 31 -8.19 15.72 -6.84
N LEU A 32 -7.06 15.84 -6.15
CA LEU A 32 -6.93 16.65 -4.94
C LEU A 32 -6.22 17.96 -5.23
N CYS A 33 -6.47 18.98 -4.39
CA CYS A 33 -5.58 20.14 -4.38
C CYS A 33 -4.18 19.72 -3.94
N TYR A 34 -3.18 20.50 -4.33
CA TYR A 34 -1.77 20.20 -4.09
C TYR A 34 -1.47 19.84 -2.62
N GLU A 35 -1.97 20.64 -1.68
CA GLU A 35 -1.78 20.42 -0.24
C GLU A 35 -2.38 19.10 0.24
N CYS A 36 -3.62 18.80 -0.15
CA CYS A 36 -4.28 17.54 0.19
C CYS A 36 -3.58 16.33 -0.44
N GLY A 37 -3.10 16.46 -1.68
CA GLY A 37 -2.32 15.43 -2.35
C GLY A 37 -1.07 15.07 -1.56
N PHE A 38 -0.29 16.08 -1.16
CA PHE A 38 0.93 15.91 -0.37
C PHE A 38 0.70 15.29 1.01
N MET A 39 -0.48 15.47 1.61
CA MET A 39 -0.81 14.80 2.88
C MET A 39 -1.03 13.28 2.73
N LEU A 40 -1.41 12.80 1.54
CA LEU A 40 -1.79 11.40 1.31
C LEU A 40 -0.67 10.53 0.72
N HIS A 41 0.43 11.13 0.32
CA HIS A 41 1.65 10.41 -0.05
C HIS A 41 2.84 10.86 0.78
N THR A 42 3.91 10.07 0.78
CA THR A 42 5.16 10.40 1.44
C THR A 42 6.34 10.21 0.49
N SER A 43 7.48 10.78 0.85
CA SER A 43 8.75 10.46 0.20
C SER A 43 9.10 8.99 0.47
N VAL A 44 9.71 8.34 -0.53
CA VAL A 44 10.19 6.98 -0.35
C VAL A 44 11.34 6.97 0.65
N ASP A 45 11.11 6.33 1.78
CA ASP A 45 12.13 5.97 2.76
C ASP A 45 12.78 4.62 2.37
N PRO A 46 14.07 4.58 2.03
CA PRO A 46 14.78 3.35 1.65
C PRO A 46 14.95 2.37 2.81
N ASN A 47 14.69 2.78 4.06
CA ASN A 47 14.73 1.89 5.23
C ASN A 47 13.35 1.31 5.57
N ASN A 48 12.30 1.70 4.86
CA ASN A 48 10.95 1.22 5.09
C ASN A 48 10.63 0.05 4.14
N PRO A 49 10.44 -1.18 4.65
CA PRO A 49 10.21 -2.36 3.80
C PRO A 49 9.01 -2.22 2.86
N ARG A 50 7.95 -1.50 3.28
CA ARG A 50 6.76 -1.23 2.45
C ARG A 50 7.07 -0.34 1.26
N HIS A 51 7.95 0.65 1.45
CA HIS A 51 8.35 1.54 0.37
C HIS A 51 9.27 0.83 -0.62
N ILE A 52 10.21 0.01 -0.11
CA ILE A 52 11.06 -0.85 -0.94
C ILE A 52 10.19 -1.81 -1.76
N PHE A 53 9.21 -2.47 -1.13
CA PHE A 53 8.24 -3.33 -1.81
C PHE A 53 7.54 -2.62 -2.96
N LEU A 54 7.01 -1.42 -2.71
CA LEU A 54 6.38 -0.62 -3.77
C LEU A 54 7.36 -0.34 -4.90
N GLN A 55 8.59 0.10 -4.61
CA GLN A 55 9.60 0.35 -5.63
C GLN A 55 9.95 -0.90 -6.47
N LEU A 56 10.08 -2.07 -5.85
CA LEU A 56 10.33 -3.31 -6.59
C LEU A 56 9.15 -3.69 -7.49
N LYS A 57 7.90 -3.46 -7.04
CA LYS A 57 6.72 -3.65 -7.89
C LYS A 57 6.67 -2.64 -9.04
N GLN A 58 7.16 -1.41 -8.84
CA GLN A 58 7.26 -0.41 -9.92
C GLN A 58 8.21 -0.86 -11.03
N PHE A 59 9.38 -1.39 -10.66
CA PHE A 59 10.40 -1.84 -11.61
C PHE A 59 9.89 -2.99 -12.51
N ASN A 60 8.99 -3.82 -11.97
CA ASN A 60 8.46 -4.98 -12.67
C ASN A 60 7.13 -4.72 -13.41
N ALA A 61 6.40 -3.63 -13.12
CA ALA A 61 4.97 -3.55 -13.50
C ALA A 61 4.51 -2.35 -14.35
N CYS A 62 5.27 -1.27 -14.59
CA CYS A 62 4.66 -0.08 -15.23
C CYS A 62 5.54 0.76 -16.18
N ALA A 63 5.04 0.97 -17.40
CA ALA A 63 5.51 1.96 -18.38
C ALA A 63 5.05 3.42 -18.11
N HIS A 64 4.27 3.67 -17.05
CA HIS A 64 3.57 4.95 -16.80
C HIS A 64 3.82 5.54 -15.40
N GLY A 65 5.07 5.49 -14.93
CA GLY A 65 5.44 5.96 -13.61
C GLY A 65 4.90 5.05 -12.51
N GLY A 66 5.65 4.90 -11.42
CA GLY A 66 5.37 3.92 -10.39
C GLY A 66 4.05 4.11 -9.61
N LEU A 67 3.79 3.20 -8.67
CA LEU A 67 2.91 3.45 -7.52
C LEU A 67 3.51 4.53 -6.63
N ILE A 68 2.70 5.19 -5.81
CA ILE A 68 3.18 6.21 -4.89
C ILE A 68 3.29 5.59 -3.49
N ALA A 69 4.30 5.97 -2.70
CA ALA A 69 4.36 5.59 -1.30
C ALA A 69 3.23 6.29 -0.53
N PRO A 70 2.24 5.57 0.00
CA PRO A 70 1.13 6.18 0.73
C PRO A 70 1.64 6.76 2.05
N SER A 71 1.10 7.90 2.46
CA SER A 71 1.37 8.41 3.81
C SER A 71 0.64 7.54 4.86
N PRO A 72 1.02 7.64 6.15
CA PRO A 72 0.27 6.99 7.23
C PRO A 72 -1.21 7.36 7.27
N LEU A 73 -1.57 8.58 6.85
CA LEU A 73 -2.96 9.05 6.81
C LEU A 73 -3.82 8.29 5.79
N LEU A 74 -3.21 7.73 4.75
CA LEU A 74 -3.91 6.89 3.79
C LEU A 74 -3.74 5.39 4.10
N PHE A 75 -2.55 4.99 4.55
CA PHE A 75 -2.23 3.60 4.83
C PHE A 75 -3.06 3.04 6.00
N SER A 76 -3.15 3.77 7.12
CA SER A 76 -3.86 3.28 8.31
C SER A 76 -5.36 3.03 8.04
N PRO A 77 -6.12 3.94 7.40
CA PRO A 77 -7.49 3.64 7.02
C PRO A 77 -7.63 2.45 6.07
N CYS A 78 -6.72 2.28 5.10
CA CYS A 78 -6.74 1.10 4.22
C CYS A 78 -6.56 -0.21 5.01
N LYS A 79 -5.66 -0.21 5.99
CA LYS A 79 -5.44 -1.37 6.87
C LYS A 79 -6.64 -1.66 7.75
N GLU A 80 -7.26 -0.63 8.34
CA GLU A 80 -8.46 -0.75 9.16
C GLU A 80 -9.65 -1.30 8.36
N LEU A 81 -9.83 -0.82 7.12
CA LEU A 81 -10.86 -1.31 6.21
C LEU A 81 -10.65 -2.78 5.84
N GLU A 82 -9.42 -3.18 5.52
CA GLU A 82 -9.10 -4.59 5.22
C GLU A 82 -9.35 -5.48 6.44
N THR A 83 -8.95 -5.02 7.63
CA THR A 83 -9.20 -5.74 8.89
C THR A 83 -10.70 -5.91 9.13
N SER A 84 -11.48 -4.83 8.96
CA SER A 84 -12.94 -4.83 9.14
C SER A 84 -13.62 -5.77 8.13
N PHE A 85 -13.18 -5.74 6.87
CA PHE A 85 -13.70 -6.60 5.82
C PHE A 85 -13.46 -8.09 6.12
N ARG A 86 -12.26 -8.45 6.60
CA ARG A 86 -11.93 -9.83 7.00
C ARG A 86 -12.77 -10.30 8.18
N MET A 87 -12.97 -9.45 9.19
CA MET A 87 -13.83 -9.78 10.33
C MET A 87 -15.28 -10.03 9.91
N LEU A 88 -15.81 -9.20 9.01
CA LEU A 88 -17.16 -9.37 8.47
C LEU A 88 -17.28 -10.69 7.69
N ASN A 89 -16.32 -10.98 6.81
CA ASN A 89 -16.31 -12.24 6.05
C ASN A 89 -16.24 -13.47 6.96
N ALA A 90 -15.38 -13.44 7.99
CA ALA A 90 -15.30 -14.53 8.96
C ALA A 90 -16.65 -14.77 9.68
N THR A 91 -17.36 -13.68 10.00
CA THR A 91 -18.69 -13.74 10.64
C THR A 91 -19.76 -14.31 9.71
N ILE A 92 -19.70 -14.01 8.41
CA ILE A 92 -20.65 -14.52 7.41
C ILE A 92 -20.37 -15.99 7.09
N SER A 93 -19.10 -16.42 7.14
CA SER A 93 -18.69 -17.79 6.83
C SER A 93 -18.89 -18.79 7.98
N THR A 94 -19.17 -18.35 9.20
CA THR A 94 -19.58 -19.25 10.29
C THR A 94 -21.07 -19.58 10.19
N PRO A 95 -21.46 -20.84 9.90
CA PRO A 95 -22.87 -21.22 9.92
C PRO A 95 -23.41 -21.03 11.34
N LYS A 96 -24.57 -20.39 11.46
CA LYS A 96 -25.32 -20.34 12.73
C LYS A 96 -25.54 -21.78 13.20
N ALA A 97 -25.02 -22.10 14.39
CA ALA A 97 -25.30 -23.33 15.10
C ALA A 97 -26.78 -23.43 15.49
#